data_AF-A0A4S1ZL36-F1
#
_entry.id   AF-A0A4S1ZL36-F1
#
_cell.length_a   1.000
_cell.length_b   1.000
_cell.length_c   1.000
_cell.angle_alpha   90.00
_cell.angle_beta   90.00
_cell.angle_gamma   90.00
#
_symmetry.space_group_name_H-M   'P 1'
#
loop_
_entity.id
_entity.type
_entity.pdbx_description
1 polymer ?
#
loop_
_entity_poly.entity_id
_entity_poly.type
_entity_poly.pdbx_seq_one_letter_code
_entity_poly.pdbx_strand_id
1 'polypeptide(L)'
;MRNRLRWLDIITAPIARNPEFLVFMFALGITAALLSVDYAHKAKPYEYAWEELFFCLYAVCAVLAVLPRRLRAVARGLVYAVAYPVTIVDMYCFVKFDATLNPSILMLVNETDPREAGEFFSAYLSPDVLMTNVGWVLLIPILHILWSIHRKLRKPSRLIGLERKAADGIKRVRPLWNVLVAVCVLVSGIHCFPNLRNLQSLMSQKTVGGIEHRLTEKDCGKQYLPLYRFAFSAYANYLASKQIDIIKDVAKTVTVDSCDYTSPNIVLIIGEAYCKRHSGLYGYHLPTTPRQVAMAKRGELVAYSDVVTPWNLTSYVFKHIMSTYTVGDKGEWCDYPLFGEVFRKAGYHVTFLTNEFLPKAKQAVYDFSGGFFLNDPEMSAAQFDARNDRVHIFDEGLLDDYKAVQERRAHDGDTLQKGNLTIFHLIGQHQNYRVRCPKSKKHFTLEDYSDREDLRPKWKKNVRDYDNATLYNDSIVREIVRLFENTNSVVIYMPDHGEEVHSRELPHFSGRMHSTTITERLAREEFEIPFWIWASKSYRKSHPELWKAIRASADRPYMTDALPHLLMYLAGIKCKYYRDDLNLLSPEYNASRPRILKHQTDYDVIMKRKQHPQPGDNPSIRQ
;
A
#
# COMPACT_ATOMS: atom_id res chain seq x y z
N MET A 1 22.30 39.43 -41.29
CA MET A 1 21.78 38.35 -40.41
C MET A 1 22.83 37.39 -39.80
N ARG A 2 24.08 37.33 -40.28
CA ARG A 2 25.06 36.29 -39.91
C ARG A 2 25.61 36.34 -38.46
N ASN A 3 25.47 37.46 -37.74
CA ASN A 3 25.97 37.63 -36.37
C ASN A 3 24.89 37.56 -35.26
N ARG A 4 23.60 37.50 -35.57
CA ARG A 4 22.51 37.55 -34.56
C ARG A 4 22.12 36.20 -33.95
N LEU A 5 22.74 35.09 -34.39
CA LEU A 5 22.39 33.72 -33.98
C LEU A 5 23.52 32.98 -33.25
N ARG A 6 24.62 33.65 -32.87
CA ARG A 6 25.75 33.01 -32.13
C ARG A 6 25.33 32.44 -30.77
N TRP A 7 24.32 33.02 -30.12
CA TRP A 7 23.76 32.50 -28.87
C TRP A 7 23.07 31.14 -29.06
N LEU A 8 22.55 30.83 -30.25
CA LEU A 8 21.94 29.54 -30.55
C LEU A 8 22.96 28.38 -30.57
N ASP A 9 24.24 28.66 -30.76
CA ASP A 9 25.30 27.65 -30.63
C ASP A 9 25.47 27.18 -29.17
N ILE A 10 25.02 27.98 -28.20
CA ILE A 10 24.98 27.58 -26.78
C ILE A 10 23.92 26.49 -26.59
N ILE A 11 22.78 26.57 -27.29
CA ILE A 11 21.69 25.61 -27.19
C ILE A 11 22.10 24.23 -27.72
N THR A 12 22.93 24.16 -28.76
CA THR A 12 23.38 22.87 -29.31
C THR A 12 24.67 22.34 -28.67
N ALA A 13 25.38 23.16 -27.88
CA ALA A 13 26.59 22.76 -27.18
C ALA A 13 26.42 21.56 -26.22
N PRO A 14 25.33 21.42 -25.44
CA PRO A 14 25.04 20.24 -24.63
C PRO A 14 25.12 18.94 -25.42
N ILE A 15 24.45 18.89 -26.57
CA ILE A 15 24.38 17.73 -27.46
C ILE A 15 25.74 17.50 -28.12
N ALA A 16 26.33 18.55 -28.71
CA ALA A 16 27.59 18.45 -29.43
C ALA A 16 28.76 17.99 -28.54
N ARG A 17 28.73 18.32 -27.25
CA ARG A 17 29.75 17.93 -26.27
C ARG A 17 29.54 16.55 -25.66
N ASN A 18 28.33 15.98 -25.77
CA ASN A 18 27.94 14.72 -25.15
C ASN A 18 27.16 13.78 -26.10
N PRO A 19 27.54 13.61 -27.37
CA PRO A 19 26.69 12.93 -28.36
C PRO A 19 26.47 11.46 -28.01
N GLU A 20 27.51 10.73 -27.63
CA GLU A 20 27.44 9.31 -27.25
C GLU A 20 26.57 9.10 -26.02
N PHE A 21 26.74 9.97 -25.02
CA PHE A 21 25.97 9.92 -23.79
C PHE A 21 24.48 10.07 -24.08
N LEU A 22 24.11 11.09 -24.85
CA LEU A 22 22.73 11.34 -25.22
C LEU A 22 22.14 10.15 -25.96
N VAL A 23 22.83 9.62 -26.97
CA VAL A 23 22.35 8.52 -27.80
C VAL A 23 22.14 7.25 -26.98
N PHE A 24 23.14 6.82 -26.21
CA PHE A 24 23.05 5.54 -25.48
C PHE A 24 22.11 5.63 -24.27
N MET A 25 22.02 6.77 -23.58
CA MET A 25 21.06 6.94 -22.49
C MET A 25 19.63 7.10 -23.00
N PHE A 26 19.44 7.75 -24.16
CA PHE A 26 18.13 7.85 -24.80
C PHE A 26 17.67 6.47 -25.27
N ALA A 27 18.54 5.70 -25.94
CA ALA A 27 18.26 4.33 -26.32
C ALA A 27 17.90 3.46 -25.10
N LEU A 28 18.69 3.53 -24.03
CA LEU A 28 18.44 2.79 -22.79
C LEU A 28 17.06 3.12 -22.20
N GLY A 29 16.74 4.42 -22.08
CA GLY A 29 15.49 4.87 -21.48
C GLY A 29 14.27 4.49 -22.30
N ILE A 30 14.29 4.68 -23.63
CA ILE A 30 13.16 4.30 -24.50
C ILE A 30 12.97 2.79 -24.53
N THR A 31 14.05 2.02 -24.68
CA THR A 31 13.96 0.56 -24.68
C THR A 31 13.38 0.06 -23.37
N ALA A 32 13.83 0.57 -22.22
CA ALA A 32 13.27 0.20 -20.93
C ALA A 32 11.80 0.62 -20.76
N ALA A 33 11.46 1.85 -21.17
CA ALA A 33 10.10 2.39 -21.07
C ALA A 33 9.09 1.61 -21.93
N LEU A 34 9.51 1.09 -23.09
CA LEU A 34 8.67 0.27 -23.96
C LEU A 34 8.56 -1.17 -23.48
N LEU A 35 9.68 -1.76 -23.06
CA LEU A 35 9.73 -3.18 -22.71
C LEU A 35 9.18 -3.50 -21.31
N SER A 36 9.01 -2.48 -20.46
CA SER A 36 8.38 -2.60 -19.13
C SER A 36 6.90 -2.17 -19.11
N VAL A 37 6.22 -2.22 -20.25
CA VAL A 37 4.77 -2.02 -20.36
C VAL A 37 4.07 -3.38 -20.35
N ASP A 38 3.10 -3.52 -19.47
CA ASP A 38 2.23 -4.69 -19.41
C ASP A 38 1.15 -4.64 -20.52
N TYR A 39 1.58 -4.99 -21.74
CA TYR A 39 0.68 -5.06 -22.89
C TYR A 39 -0.38 -6.16 -22.74
N ALA A 40 -0.13 -7.20 -21.94
CA ALA A 40 -1.08 -8.28 -21.70
C ALA A 40 -2.35 -7.75 -21.01
N HIS A 41 -2.21 -6.76 -20.13
CA HIS A 41 -3.32 -6.07 -19.47
C HIS A 41 -3.74 -4.76 -20.16
N LYS A 42 -3.38 -4.58 -21.44
CA LYS A 42 -3.72 -3.40 -22.27
C LYS A 42 -3.18 -2.08 -21.72
N ALA A 43 -2.10 -2.11 -20.94
CA ALA A 43 -1.41 -0.88 -20.54
C ALA A 43 -0.83 -0.17 -21.77
N LYS A 44 -0.69 1.15 -21.68
CA LYS A 44 -0.04 1.98 -22.70
C LYS A 44 1.22 2.61 -22.13
N PRO A 45 2.27 2.79 -22.95
CA PRO A 45 3.42 3.59 -22.54
C PRO A 45 2.99 5.02 -22.22
N TYR A 46 3.77 5.68 -21.35
CA TYR A 46 3.55 7.09 -21.03
C TYR A 46 3.68 7.96 -22.29
N GLU A 47 2.67 8.80 -22.53
CA GLU A 47 2.48 9.56 -23.77
C GLU A 47 3.69 10.43 -24.13
N TYR A 48 4.29 11.09 -23.14
CA TYR A 48 5.42 12.00 -23.34
C TYR A 48 6.77 11.39 -22.97
N ALA A 49 6.89 10.05 -22.98
CA ALA A 49 8.12 9.37 -22.53
C ALA A 49 9.36 9.78 -23.34
N TRP A 50 9.20 10.07 -24.63
CA TRP A 50 10.29 10.45 -25.54
C TRP A 50 10.72 11.89 -25.31
N GLU A 51 9.74 12.80 -25.24
CA GLU A 51 9.95 14.21 -25.02
C GLU A 51 10.57 14.46 -23.65
N GLU A 52 10.01 13.85 -22.60
CA GLU A 52 10.55 13.98 -21.25
C GLU A 52 11.95 13.39 -21.14
N LEU A 53 12.21 12.20 -21.71
CA LEU A 53 13.54 11.61 -21.69
C LEU A 53 14.54 12.50 -22.44
N PHE A 54 14.16 13.04 -23.60
CA PHE A 54 14.99 13.97 -24.35
C PHE A 54 15.30 15.22 -23.53
N PHE A 55 14.29 15.84 -22.90
CA PHE A 55 14.46 17.04 -22.10
C PHE A 55 15.36 16.79 -20.88
N CYS A 56 15.11 15.72 -20.12
CA CYS A 56 15.93 15.33 -18.98
C CYS A 56 17.38 15.06 -19.39
N LEU A 57 17.62 14.31 -20.47
CA LEU A 57 18.97 14.04 -20.95
C LEU A 57 19.65 15.29 -21.51
N TYR A 58 18.90 16.19 -22.15
CA TYR A 58 19.41 17.49 -22.59
C TYR A 58 19.87 18.32 -21.39
N ALA A 59 19.07 18.40 -20.33
CA ALA A 59 19.43 19.10 -19.10
C ALA A 59 20.69 18.50 -18.44
N VAL A 60 20.78 17.17 -18.36
CA VAL A 60 22.00 16.48 -17.89
C VAL A 60 23.19 16.80 -18.79
N CYS A 61 23.02 16.76 -20.11
CA CYS A 61 24.06 17.13 -21.07
C CYS A 61 24.49 18.60 -20.93
N ALA A 62 23.57 19.51 -20.56
CA ALA A 62 23.87 20.91 -20.34
C ALA A 62 24.77 21.09 -19.11
N VAL A 63 24.46 20.42 -18.00
CA VAL A 63 25.31 20.38 -16.80
C VAL A 63 26.69 19.78 -17.14
N LEU A 64 26.71 18.62 -17.81
CA LEU A 64 27.95 17.97 -18.24
C LEU A 64 28.79 18.87 -19.17
N ALA A 65 28.15 19.65 -20.04
CA ALA A 65 28.83 20.55 -20.98
C ALA A 65 29.57 21.69 -20.29
N VAL A 66 29.16 22.10 -19.08
CA VAL A 66 29.88 23.10 -18.26
C VAL A 66 31.16 22.52 -17.66
N LEU A 67 31.17 21.22 -17.34
CA LEU A 67 32.31 20.58 -16.68
C LEU A 67 33.58 20.54 -17.57
N PRO A 68 34.78 20.66 -16.97
CA PRO A 68 36.05 20.37 -17.63
C PRO A 68 36.08 18.96 -18.23
N ARG A 69 36.86 18.76 -19.30
CA ARG A 69 36.86 17.50 -20.09
C ARG A 69 37.06 16.24 -19.24
N ARG A 70 37.98 16.27 -18.26
CA ARG A 70 38.25 15.13 -17.37
C ARG A 70 37.07 14.84 -16.43
N LEU A 71 36.56 15.86 -15.74
CA LEU A 71 35.41 15.73 -14.84
C LEU A 71 34.14 15.29 -15.58
N ARG A 72 33.93 15.79 -16.80
CA ARG A 72 32.81 15.35 -17.66
C ARG A 72 32.90 13.87 -18.00
N ALA A 73 34.10 13.36 -18.30
CA ALA A 73 34.28 11.94 -18.59
C ALA A 73 33.96 11.07 -17.37
N VAL A 74 34.43 11.47 -16.19
CA VAL A 74 34.12 10.80 -14.92
C VAL A 74 32.62 10.85 -14.62
N ALA A 75 32.00 12.03 -14.69
CA ALA A 75 30.57 12.20 -14.42
C ALA A 75 29.69 11.33 -15.33
N ARG A 76 30.01 11.24 -16.63
CA ARG A 76 29.32 10.31 -17.55
C ARG A 76 29.52 8.86 -17.14
N GLY A 77 30.74 8.49 -16.76
CA GLY A 77 31.06 7.15 -16.26
C GLY A 77 30.23 6.76 -15.04
N LEU A 78 30.06 7.68 -14.09
CA LEU A 78 29.20 7.47 -12.91
C LEU A 78 27.74 7.27 -13.28
N VAL A 79 27.19 8.08 -14.20
CA VAL A 79 25.81 7.91 -14.67
C VAL A 79 25.64 6.55 -15.34
N TYR A 80 26.58 6.11 -16.19
CA TYR A 80 26.52 4.78 -16.80
C TYR A 80 26.59 3.65 -15.77
N ALA A 81 27.45 3.80 -14.77
CA ALA A 81 27.63 2.82 -13.70
C ALA A 81 26.37 2.62 -12.85
N VAL A 82 25.46 3.61 -12.80
CA VAL A 82 24.17 3.49 -12.12
C VAL A 82 23.06 3.10 -13.09
N ALA A 83 22.95 3.80 -14.23
CA ALA A 83 21.85 3.63 -15.17
C ALA A 83 21.79 2.22 -15.80
N TYR A 84 22.95 1.64 -16.15
CA TYR A 84 22.94 0.30 -16.74
C TYR A 84 22.50 -0.77 -15.73
N PRO A 85 23.13 -0.91 -14.54
CA PRO A 85 22.71 -1.93 -13.60
C PRO A 85 21.26 -1.76 -13.13
N VAL A 86 20.83 -0.54 -12.81
CA VAL A 86 19.45 -0.29 -12.36
C VAL A 86 18.44 -0.70 -13.43
N THR A 87 18.65 -0.33 -14.69
CA THR A 87 17.74 -0.71 -15.78
C THR A 87 17.76 -2.21 -16.08
N ILE A 88 18.91 -2.87 -15.95
CA ILE A 88 19.02 -4.33 -16.10
C ILE A 88 18.25 -5.04 -14.99
N VAL A 89 18.43 -4.63 -13.73
CA VAL A 89 17.73 -5.19 -12.57
C VAL A 89 16.23 -4.97 -12.69
N ASP A 90 15.79 -3.75 -13.04
CA ASP A 90 14.37 -3.44 -13.26
C ASP A 90 13.73 -4.32 -14.32
N MET A 91 14.40 -4.48 -15.48
CA MET A 91 13.92 -5.33 -16.55
C MET A 91 13.88 -6.80 -16.15
N TYR A 92 14.88 -7.24 -15.38
CA TYR A 92 14.92 -8.60 -14.86
C TYR A 92 13.77 -8.86 -13.90
N CYS A 93 13.49 -7.93 -12.97
CA CYS A 93 12.35 -8.01 -12.08
C CYS A 93 11.04 -8.10 -12.87
N PHE A 94 10.89 -7.27 -13.91
CA PHE A 94 9.70 -7.28 -14.75
C PHE A 94 9.50 -8.62 -15.45
N VAL A 95 10.54 -9.18 -16.08
CA VAL A 95 10.46 -10.46 -16.80
C VAL A 95 10.19 -11.65 -15.87
N LYS A 96 10.79 -11.66 -14.67
CA LYS A 96 10.71 -12.82 -13.76
C LYS A 96 9.54 -12.77 -12.78
N PHE A 97 9.16 -11.58 -12.34
CA PHE A 97 8.16 -11.39 -11.28
C PHE A 97 6.93 -10.64 -11.76
N ASP A 98 6.85 -10.28 -13.05
CA ASP A 98 5.77 -9.44 -13.60
C ASP A 98 5.62 -8.11 -12.85
N ALA A 99 6.73 -7.62 -12.30
CA ALA A 99 6.78 -6.42 -11.45
C ALA A 99 8.07 -5.64 -11.69
N THR A 100 7.95 -4.33 -11.89
CA THR A 100 9.11 -3.43 -11.97
C THR A 100 9.71 -3.19 -10.58
N LEU A 101 10.90 -2.58 -10.52
CA LEU A 101 11.47 -2.09 -9.27
C LEU A 101 10.44 -1.29 -8.50
N ASN A 102 10.35 -1.62 -7.23
CA ASN A 102 9.48 -0.99 -6.26
C ASN A 102 10.18 -1.06 -4.89
N PRO A 103 9.67 -0.34 -3.88
CA PRO A 103 10.34 -0.24 -2.58
C PRO A 103 10.56 -1.60 -1.91
N SER A 104 9.62 -2.54 -2.05
CA SER A 104 9.70 -3.87 -1.45
C SER A 104 10.80 -4.74 -2.07
N ILE A 105 10.95 -4.73 -3.40
CA ILE A 105 12.06 -5.43 -4.07
C ILE A 105 13.39 -4.84 -3.62
N LEU A 106 13.48 -3.52 -3.49
CA LEU A 106 14.72 -2.85 -3.06
C LEU A 106 15.06 -3.16 -1.59
N MET A 107 14.05 -3.29 -0.73
CA MET A 107 14.23 -3.67 0.68
C MET A 107 14.77 -5.10 0.79
N LEU A 108 14.19 -6.04 0.04
CA LEU A 108 14.63 -7.44 0.04
C LEU A 108 16.10 -7.57 -0.39
N VAL A 109 16.54 -6.81 -1.39
CA VAL A 109 17.94 -6.77 -1.84
C VAL A 109 18.88 -6.20 -0.76
N ASN A 110 18.39 -5.29 0.08
CA ASN A 110 19.17 -4.71 1.18
C ASN A 110 19.25 -5.64 2.39
N GLU A 111 18.25 -6.51 2.58
CA GLU A 111 18.21 -7.51 3.65
C GLU A 111 18.96 -8.80 3.31
N THR A 112 19.19 -9.09 2.02
CA THR A 112 19.91 -10.30 1.58
C THR A 112 21.41 -10.14 1.75
N ASP A 113 22.07 -11.19 2.23
CA ASP A 113 23.54 -11.22 2.28
C ASP A 113 24.16 -11.52 0.88
N PRO A 114 25.47 -11.27 0.66
CA PRO A 114 26.12 -11.52 -0.62
C PRO A 114 26.09 -12.97 -1.11
N ARG A 115 25.97 -13.97 -0.21
CA ARG A 115 25.79 -15.38 -0.57
C ARG A 115 24.37 -15.65 -1.02
N GLU A 116 23.36 -15.17 -0.30
CA GLU A 116 21.95 -15.33 -0.67
C GLU A 116 21.62 -14.61 -1.99
N ALA A 117 22.18 -13.42 -2.19
CA ALA A 117 22.12 -12.73 -3.48
C ALA A 117 22.77 -13.56 -4.59
N GLY A 118 23.95 -14.15 -4.33
CA GLY A 118 24.64 -15.02 -5.28
C GLY A 118 23.87 -16.29 -5.64
N GLU A 119 23.27 -16.96 -4.66
CA GLU A 119 22.42 -18.14 -4.85
C GLU A 119 21.14 -17.77 -5.62
N PHE A 120 20.49 -16.66 -5.27
CA PHE A 120 19.35 -16.12 -6.00
C PHE A 120 19.69 -15.79 -7.46
N PHE A 121 20.83 -15.13 -7.71
CA PHE A 121 21.27 -14.87 -9.08
C PHE A 121 21.58 -16.18 -9.83
N SER A 122 22.22 -17.16 -9.21
CA SER A 122 22.54 -18.45 -9.84
C SER A 122 21.31 -19.32 -10.15
N ALA A 123 20.26 -19.25 -9.32
CA ALA A 123 19.04 -20.02 -9.49
C ALA A 123 18.15 -19.51 -10.64
N TYR A 124 18.33 -18.26 -11.05
CA TYR A 124 17.43 -17.60 -12.01
C TYR A 124 18.13 -16.96 -13.23
N LEU A 125 19.46 -16.78 -13.22
CA LEU A 125 20.27 -16.43 -14.40
C LEU A 125 20.52 -17.69 -15.25
N SER A 126 19.51 -18.13 -15.99
CA SER A 126 19.72 -19.06 -17.10
C SER A 126 20.08 -18.28 -18.38
N PRO A 127 20.81 -18.91 -19.33
CA PRO A 127 21.07 -18.30 -20.64
C PRO A 127 19.80 -17.82 -21.37
N ASP A 128 18.65 -18.44 -21.09
CA ASP A 128 17.34 -18.06 -21.67
C ASP A 128 16.90 -16.65 -21.28
N VAL A 129 17.37 -16.11 -20.15
CA VAL A 129 17.07 -14.73 -19.73
C VAL A 129 17.60 -13.73 -20.75
N LEU A 130 18.71 -14.03 -21.42
CA LEU A 130 19.26 -13.19 -22.50
C LEU A 130 18.39 -13.18 -23.76
N MET A 131 17.46 -14.14 -23.91
CA MET A 131 16.50 -14.17 -25.02
C MET A 131 15.20 -13.43 -24.69
N THR A 132 15.08 -12.86 -23.49
CA THR A 132 13.93 -12.05 -23.05
C THR A 132 14.19 -10.54 -23.24
N ASN A 133 13.28 -9.70 -22.75
CA ASN A 133 13.45 -8.25 -22.72
C ASN A 133 14.74 -7.78 -22.01
N VAL A 134 15.28 -8.58 -21.08
CA VAL A 134 16.58 -8.31 -20.42
C VAL A 134 17.72 -8.28 -21.44
N GLY A 135 17.71 -9.17 -22.44
CA GLY A 135 18.73 -9.21 -23.49
C GLY A 135 18.77 -7.94 -24.34
N TRP A 136 17.61 -7.40 -24.69
CA TRP A 136 17.50 -6.14 -25.43
C TRP A 136 18.08 -4.95 -24.65
N VAL A 137 17.84 -4.91 -23.34
CA VAL A 137 18.44 -3.91 -22.45
C VAL A 137 19.96 -4.09 -22.36
N LEU A 138 20.45 -5.33 -22.22
CA LEU A 138 21.89 -5.66 -22.14
C LEU A 138 22.66 -5.37 -23.43
N LEU A 139 22.00 -5.44 -24.59
CA LEU A 139 22.62 -5.14 -25.86
C LEU A 139 23.11 -3.68 -25.92
N ILE A 140 22.42 -2.75 -25.25
CA ILE A 140 22.75 -1.31 -25.27
C ILE A 140 24.12 -1.01 -24.64
N PRO A 141 24.46 -1.43 -23.40
CA PRO A 141 25.79 -1.26 -22.86
C PRO A 141 26.86 -2.02 -23.66
N ILE A 142 26.55 -3.19 -24.23
CA ILE A 142 27.49 -3.93 -25.10
C ILE A 142 27.82 -3.09 -26.34
N LEU A 143 26.81 -2.60 -27.06
CA LEU A 143 26.99 -1.73 -28.22
C LEU A 143 27.74 -0.45 -27.86
N HIS A 144 27.50 0.11 -26.68
CA HIS A 144 28.22 1.28 -26.20
C HIS A 144 29.70 0.99 -25.96
N ILE A 145 30.03 -0.14 -25.34
CA ILE A 145 31.41 -0.58 -25.12
C ILE A 145 32.10 -0.82 -26.47
N LEU A 146 31.46 -1.55 -27.38
CA LEU A 146 31.98 -1.82 -28.73
C LEU A 146 32.21 -0.53 -29.51
N TRP A 147 31.28 0.43 -29.44
CA TRP A 147 31.43 1.75 -30.05
C TRP A 147 32.62 2.51 -29.45
N SER A 148 32.78 2.49 -28.13
CA SER A 148 33.89 3.15 -27.43
C SER A 148 35.25 2.55 -27.81
N ILE A 149 35.33 1.22 -27.95
CA ILE A 149 36.51 0.50 -28.43
C ILE A 149 36.80 0.86 -29.89
N HIS A 150 35.81 0.75 -30.77
CA HIS A 150 35.95 1.08 -32.19
C HIS A 150 36.47 2.51 -32.39
N ARG A 151 35.94 3.48 -31.64
CA ARG A 151 36.38 4.88 -31.71
C ARG A 151 37.83 5.08 -31.26
N LYS A 152 38.29 4.34 -30.24
CA LYS A 152 39.70 4.40 -29.77
C LYS A 152 40.67 3.74 -30.77
N LEU A 153 40.24 2.68 -31.45
CA LEU A 153 41.05 1.94 -32.42
C LEU A 153 41.08 2.58 -33.82
N ARG A 154 40.09 3.43 -34.15
CA ARG A 154 40.03 4.13 -35.44
C ARG A 154 41.19 5.13 -35.56
N LYS A 155 42.18 4.78 -36.39
CA LYS A 155 43.23 5.73 -36.84
C LYS A 155 42.58 6.86 -37.65
N PRO A 156 43.01 8.12 -37.52
CA PRO A 156 42.54 9.20 -38.39
C PRO A 156 42.95 8.86 -39.83
N SER A 157 41.98 8.49 -40.67
CA SER A 157 42.24 8.10 -42.06
C SER A 157 42.22 9.33 -42.99
N ARG A 158 42.94 9.23 -44.11
CA ARG A 158 43.12 10.26 -45.16
C ARG A 158 41.85 10.54 -46.00
N LEU A 159 40.65 10.50 -45.44
CA LEU A 159 39.38 10.83 -46.12
C LEU A 159 39.04 12.33 -46.01
N ILE A 160 40.04 13.19 -46.24
CA ILE A 160 39.96 14.65 -46.00
C ILE A 160 38.97 15.34 -46.96
N GLY A 161 38.67 14.77 -48.14
CA GLY A 161 37.84 15.39 -49.17
C GLY A 161 36.33 15.28 -48.93
N LEU A 162 35.84 14.08 -48.60
CA LEU A 162 34.41 13.84 -48.33
C LEU A 162 33.99 14.44 -46.98
N GLU A 163 34.86 14.33 -45.97
CA GLU A 163 34.62 14.90 -44.65
C GLU A 163 34.58 16.44 -44.67
N ARG A 164 35.38 17.10 -45.52
CA ARG A 164 35.33 18.56 -45.71
C ARG A 164 34.03 19.02 -46.38
N LYS A 165 33.59 18.32 -47.44
CA LYS A 165 32.31 18.63 -48.11
C LYS A 165 31.12 18.41 -47.16
N ALA A 166 31.15 17.34 -46.37
CA ALA A 166 30.16 17.09 -45.33
C ALA A 166 30.21 18.18 -44.23
N ALA A 167 31.41 18.58 -43.78
CA ALA A 167 31.58 19.64 -42.78
C ALA A 167 31.07 21.01 -43.27
N ASP A 168 31.24 21.35 -44.54
CA ASP A 168 30.72 22.60 -45.12
C ASP A 168 29.21 22.55 -45.34
N GLY A 169 28.65 21.38 -45.69
CA GLY A 169 27.20 21.15 -45.68
C GLY A 169 26.59 21.32 -44.29
N ILE A 170 27.23 20.76 -43.26
CA ILE A 170 26.82 20.89 -41.85
C ILE A 170 26.82 22.36 -41.41
N LYS A 171 27.80 23.18 -41.83
CA LYS A 171 27.82 24.62 -41.52
C LYS A 171 26.64 25.38 -42.12
N ARG A 172 26.13 24.97 -43.29
CA ARG A 172 24.98 25.63 -43.96
C ARG A 172 23.66 25.33 -43.27
N VAL A 173 23.47 24.11 -42.76
CA VAL A 173 22.24 23.70 -42.06
C VAL A 173 22.27 23.98 -40.55
N ARG A 174 23.43 24.33 -40.00
CA ARG A 174 23.65 24.64 -38.58
C ARG A 174 22.64 25.62 -37.95
N PRO A 175 22.26 26.76 -38.57
CA PRO A 175 21.26 27.65 -37.96
C PRO A 175 19.87 27.00 -37.88
N LEU A 176 19.47 26.23 -38.90
CA LEU A 176 18.21 25.48 -38.90
C LEU A 176 18.24 24.37 -37.84
N TRP A 177 19.36 23.67 -37.72
CA TRP A 177 19.57 22.66 -36.68
C TRP A 177 19.48 23.28 -35.27
N ASN A 178 20.10 24.45 -35.05
CA ASN A 178 20.03 25.09 -33.75
C ASN A 178 18.60 25.54 -33.40
N VAL A 179 17.85 26.06 -34.39
CA VAL A 179 16.43 26.41 -34.20
C VAL A 179 15.60 25.16 -33.89
N LEU A 180 15.82 24.06 -34.63
CA LEU A 180 15.14 22.80 -34.39
C LEU A 180 15.39 22.28 -32.97
N VAL A 181 16.64 22.22 -32.53
CA VAL A 181 16.97 21.78 -31.16
C VAL A 181 16.34 22.72 -30.12
N ALA A 182 16.36 24.03 -30.34
CA ALA A 182 15.72 24.99 -29.44
C ALA A 182 14.20 24.75 -29.32
N VAL A 183 13.52 24.51 -30.45
CA VAL A 183 12.10 24.18 -30.50
C VAL A 183 11.83 22.84 -29.81
N CYS A 184 12.63 21.80 -30.08
CA CYS A 184 12.49 20.50 -29.42
C CYS A 184 12.65 20.62 -27.91
N VAL A 185 13.68 21.32 -27.42
CA VAL A 185 13.89 21.53 -25.98
C VAL A 185 12.72 22.30 -25.36
N LEU A 186 12.21 23.33 -26.04
CA LEU A 186 11.08 24.12 -25.56
C LEU A 186 9.79 23.27 -25.48
N VAL A 187 9.43 22.59 -26.57
CA VAL A 187 8.22 21.75 -26.65
C VAL A 187 8.31 20.59 -25.66
N SER A 188 9.45 19.90 -25.61
CA SER A 188 9.66 18.81 -24.66
C SER A 188 9.61 19.30 -23.21
N GLY A 189 10.13 20.48 -22.92
CA GLY A 189 10.03 21.11 -21.60
C GLY A 189 8.59 21.42 -21.19
N ILE A 190 7.76 21.89 -22.13
CA ILE A 190 6.33 22.13 -21.89
C ILE A 190 5.61 20.80 -21.62
N HIS A 191 5.86 19.77 -22.43
CA HIS A 191 5.22 18.46 -22.29
C HIS A 191 5.61 17.72 -21.00
N CYS A 192 6.88 17.80 -20.59
CA CYS A 192 7.34 17.07 -19.40
C CYS A 192 7.08 17.77 -18.08
N PHE A 193 6.87 19.09 -18.08
CA PHE A 193 6.72 19.89 -16.85
C PHE A 193 5.66 19.35 -15.88
N PRO A 194 4.44 18.95 -16.32
CA PRO A 194 3.45 18.38 -15.42
C PRO A 194 3.95 17.14 -14.68
N ASN A 195 4.55 16.19 -15.40
CA ASN A 195 5.02 14.95 -14.81
C ASN A 195 6.22 15.17 -13.88
N LEU A 196 7.17 16.03 -14.25
CA LEU A 196 8.31 16.38 -13.38
C LEU A 196 7.85 17.06 -12.08
N ARG A 197 6.86 17.96 -12.16
CA ARG A 197 6.24 18.58 -10.98
C ARG A 197 5.58 17.52 -10.09
N ASN A 198 4.89 16.55 -10.69
CA ASN A 198 4.18 15.52 -9.94
C ASN A 198 5.14 14.48 -9.32
N LEU A 199 6.23 14.14 -10.01
CA LEU A 199 7.34 13.34 -9.45
C LEU A 199 8.03 14.09 -8.32
N GLN A 200 8.30 15.39 -8.46
CA GLN A 200 8.84 16.20 -7.37
C GLN A 200 7.90 16.23 -6.16
N SER A 201 6.59 16.37 -6.40
CA SER A 201 5.58 16.34 -5.33
C SER A 201 5.54 14.98 -4.61
N LEU A 202 5.83 13.88 -5.30
CA LEU A 202 5.94 12.55 -4.71
C LEU A 202 7.22 12.44 -3.85
N MET A 203 8.34 12.93 -4.38
CA MET A 203 9.66 12.93 -3.71
C MET A 203 9.79 13.99 -2.61
N SER A 204 8.78 14.84 -2.39
CA SER A 204 8.76 15.86 -1.34
C SER A 204 7.85 15.50 -0.16
N GLN A 205 7.16 14.36 -0.21
CA GLN A 205 6.30 13.89 0.87
C GLN A 205 7.14 13.60 2.11
N LYS A 206 6.67 14.00 3.29
CA LYS A 206 7.44 13.88 4.54
C LYS A 206 7.22 12.57 5.29
N THR A 207 6.15 11.85 4.96
CA THR A 207 5.76 10.60 5.61
C THR A 207 5.46 9.53 4.55
N VAL A 208 5.57 8.25 4.93
CA VAL A 208 5.15 7.14 4.05
C VAL A 208 3.69 7.30 3.65
N GLY A 209 2.84 7.74 4.58
CA GLY A 209 1.45 8.10 4.29
C GLY A 209 1.39 9.12 3.14
N GLY A 210 2.02 10.29 3.29
CA GLY A 210 2.01 11.31 2.23
C GLY A 210 2.38 10.76 0.85
N ILE A 211 3.38 9.86 0.77
CA ILE A 211 3.72 9.14 -0.47
C ILE A 211 2.55 8.30 -0.97
N GLU A 212 1.99 7.42 -0.14
CA GLU A 212 0.88 6.53 -0.51
C GLU A 212 -0.35 7.32 -0.97
N HIS A 213 -0.66 8.44 -0.30
CA HIS A 213 -1.74 9.32 -0.73
C HIS A 213 -1.47 9.86 -2.14
N ARG A 214 -0.28 10.44 -2.37
CA ARG A 214 0.10 10.97 -3.68
C ARG A 214 0.14 9.90 -4.77
N LEU A 215 0.55 8.66 -4.46
CA LEU A 215 0.56 7.56 -5.43
C LEU A 215 -0.83 7.23 -5.95
N THR A 216 -1.84 7.42 -5.12
CA THR A 216 -3.21 7.11 -5.50
C THR A 216 -3.77 8.15 -6.47
N GLU A 217 -3.34 9.41 -6.34
CA GLU A 217 -3.93 10.55 -7.04
C GLU A 217 -3.83 10.42 -8.57
N LYS A 218 -4.85 10.92 -9.27
CA LYS A 218 -4.93 10.81 -10.75
C LYS A 218 -3.76 11.50 -11.44
N ASP A 219 -3.28 12.60 -10.87
CA ASP A 219 -2.11 13.37 -11.31
C ASP A 219 -0.81 12.89 -10.66
N CYS A 220 -0.73 11.69 -10.10
CA CYS A 220 0.54 11.15 -9.60
C CYS A 220 1.62 11.13 -10.71
N GLY A 221 2.85 11.48 -10.32
CA GLY A 221 4.03 11.41 -11.18
C GLY A 221 4.23 10.00 -11.72
N LYS A 222 4.35 9.88 -13.05
CA LYS A 222 4.58 8.64 -13.78
C LYS A 222 6.04 8.24 -13.68
N GLN A 223 6.31 7.18 -12.92
CA GLN A 223 7.62 6.57 -12.79
C GLN A 223 7.90 5.61 -13.96
N TYR A 224 7.89 6.14 -15.19
CA TYR A 224 7.99 5.33 -16.41
C TYR A 224 9.41 4.83 -16.70
N LEU A 225 10.43 5.44 -16.07
CA LEU A 225 11.83 5.03 -16.20
C LEU A 225 12.29 4.21 -14.98
N PRO A 226 13.14 3.18 -15.19
CA PRO A 226 13.77 2.42 -14.12
C PRO A 226 14.46 3.29 -13.06
N LEU A 227 15.14 4.35 -13.51
CA LEU A 227 15.82 5.29 -12.61
C LEU A 227 14.85 6.08 -11.72
N TYR A 228 13.65 6.40 -12.22
CA TYR A 228 12.61 7.06 -11.41
C TYR A 228 12.08 6.09 -10.36
N ARG A 229 11.80 4.84 -10.75
CA ARG A 229 11.35 3.77 -9.85
C ARG A 229 12.37 3.50 -8.76
N PHE A 230 13.65 3.41 -9.12
CA PHE A 230 14.74 3.23 -8.16
C PHE A 230 14.85 4.40 -7.18
N ALA A 231 14.89 5.64 -7.68
CA ALA A 231 14.97 6.83 -6.83
C ALA A 231 13.78 6.94 -5.88
N PHE A 232 12.57 6.71 -6.39
CA PHE A 232 11.35 6.65 -5.58
C PHE A 232 11.42 5.54 -4.53
N SER A 233 11.87 4.35 -4.92
CA SER A 233 11.99 3.19 -4.03
C SER A 233 12.96 3.45 -2.88
N ALA A 234 14.12 4.04 -3.18
CA ALA A 234 15.09 4.43 -2.16
C ALA A 234 14.52 5.51 -1.22
N TYR A 235 13.79 6.48 -1.75
CA TYR A 235 13.18 7.55 -0.95
C TYR A 235 12.04 7.05 -0.07
N ALA A 236 11.18 6.17 -0.58
CA ALA A 236 10.09 5.56 0.18
C ALA A 236 10.63 4.71 1.34
N ASN A 237 11.67 3.88 1.08
CA ASN A 237 12.33 3.09 2.13
C ASN A 237 13.01 3.99 3.17
N TYR A 238 13.61 5.11 2.76
CA TYR A 238 14.18 6.10 3.68
C TYR A 238 13.11 6.71 4.61
N LEU A 239 11.94 7.08 4.09
CA LEU A 239 10.85 7.59 4.93
C LEU A 239 10.31 6.53 5.89
N ALA A 240 10.16 5.28 5.45
CA ALA A 240 9.73 4.19 6.31
C ALA A 240 10.74 3.93 7.43
N SER A 241 12.04 3.90 7.11
CA SER A 241 13.10 3.78 8.10
C SER A 241 13.00 4.87 9.17
N LYS A 242 12.73 6.13 8.79
CA LYS A 242 12.54 7.21 9.77
C LYS A 242 11.36 6.97 10.70
N GLN A 243 10.22 6.52 10.18
CA GLN A 243 9.05 6.24 11.01
C GLN A 243 9.29 5.05 11.94
N ILE A 244 10.06 4.05 11.49
CA ILE A 244 10.55 2.94 12.32
C ILE A 244 11.48 3.47 13.43
N ASP A 245 12.41 4.37 13.13
CA ASP A 245 13.32 4.93 14.15
C ASP A 245 12.54 5.71 15.23
N ILE A 246 11.57 6.54 14.82
CA ILE A 246 10.71 7.28 15.75
C ILE A 246 9.94 6.32 16.66
N ILE A 247 9.30 5.30 16.08
CA ILE A 247 8.45 4.39 16.87
C ILE A 247 9.29 3.51 17.82
N LYS A 248 10.52 3.14 17.43
CA LYS A 248 11.50 2.50 18.33
C LYS A 248 11.87 3.39 19.51
N ASP A 249 12.09 4.68 19.27
CA ASP A 249 12.38 5.62 20.34
C ASP A 249 11.17 5.83 21.27
N VAL A 250 9.95 5.87 20.72
CA VAL A 250 8.72 5.89 21.52
C VAL A 250 8.62 4.63 22.37
N ALA A 251 8.82 3.43 21.80
CA ALA A 251 8.74 2.13 22.48
C ALA A 251 9.63 2.04 23.73
N LYS A 252 10.84 2.64 23.67
CA LYS A 252 11.77 2.72 24.82
C LYS A 252 11.19 3.51 25.99
N THR A 253 10.35 4.51 25.72
CA THR A 253 9.78 5.41 26.73
C THR A 253 8.40 5.01 27.25
N VAL A 254 7.79 3.97 26.69
CA VAL A 254 6.46 3.50 27.10
C VAL A 254 6.48 3.00 28.54
N THR A 255 5.58 3.53 29.36
CA THR A 255 5.36 3.12 30.75
C THR A 255 3.88 2.80 30.97
N VAL A 256 3.62 1.80 31.80
CA VAL A 256 2.28 1.41 32.26
C VAL A 256 2.25 1.58 33.77
N ASP A 257 1.24 2.26 34.30
CA ASP A 257 1.12 2.57 35.73
C ASP A 257 0.57 1.36 36.49
N SER A 258 -0.50 0.76 35.96
CA SER A 258 -1.07 -0.49 36.49
C SER A 258 -1.91 -1.22 35.45
N CYS A 259 -2.23 -2.48 35.72
CA CYS A 259 -3.18 -3.26 34.95
C CYS A 259 -4.06 -4.09 35.88
N ASP A 260 -5.38 -3.92 35.77
CA ASP A 260 -6.37 -4.62 36.60
C ASP A 260 -6.70 -6.01 36.04
N TYR A 261 -6.24 -6.33 34.82
CA TYR A 261 -6.55 -7.55 34.08
C TYR A 261 -8.06 -7.82 33.99
N THR A 262 -8.83 -6.75 33.77
CA THR A 262 -10.30 -6.79 33.78
C THR A 262 -10.85 -7.86 32.84
N SER A 263 -10.24 -8.02 31.66
CA SER A 263 -10.55 -9.12 30.75
C SER A 263 -9.35 -10.05 30.65
N PRO A 264 -9.41 -11.28 31.20
CA PRO A 264 -8.28 -12.19 31.18
C PRO A 264 -7.96 -12.72 29.77
N ASN A 265 -8.94 -12.74 28.86
CA ASN A 265 -8.71 -13.05 27.44
C ASN A 265 -9.44 -12.04 26.56
N ILE A 266 -8.66 -11.29 25.78
CA ILE A 266 -9.15 -10.40 24.75
C ILE A 266 -8.73 -10.96 23.41
N VAL A 267 -9.68 -11.08 22.49
CA VAL A 267 -9.43 -11.55 21.13
C VAL A 267 -9.81 -10.43 20.16
N LEU A 268 -8.86 -10.01 19.33
CA LEU A 268 -9.10 -9.07 18.25
C LEU A 268 -9.03 -9.83 16.92
N ILE A 269 -10.09 -9.76 16.14
CA ILE A 269 -10.13 -10.33 14.79
C ILE A 269 -10.17 -9.15 13.80
N ILE A 270 -9.06 -8.95 13.09
CA ILE A 270 -8.88 -7.96 12.03
C ILE A 270 -9.19 -8.65 10.70
N GLY A 271 -10.31 -8.30 10.08
CA GLY A 271 -10.64 -8.70 8.71
C GLY A 271 -10.05 -7.77 7.66
N GLU A 272 -10.23 -8.10 6.39
CA GLU A 272 -9.72 -7.33 5.24
C GLU A 272 -10.84 -7.10 4.21
N ALA A 273 -10.97 -5.86 3.76
CA ALA A 273 -11.83 -5.44 2.64
C ALA A 273 -13.32 -5.85 2.74
N TYR A 274 -13.92 -5.77 3.93
CA TYR A 274 -15.30 -6.22 4.17
C TYR A 274 -16.30 -5.07 4.25
N CYS A 275 -17.08 -4.88 3.18
CA CYS A 275 -18.17 -3.92 3.10
C CYS A 275 -19.37 -4.35 3.97
N LYS A 276 -19.80 -3.44 4.86
CA LYS A 276 -20.93 -3.67 5.77
C LYS A 276 -22.22 -4.02 5.05
N ARG A 277 -22.43 -3.46 3.85
CA ARG A 277 -23.62 -3.68 3.04
C ARG A 277 -23.76 -5.09 2.47
N HIS A 278 -22.70 -5.90 2.51
CA HIS A 278 -22.73 -7.31 2.13
C HIS A 278 -22.87 -8.24 3.33
N SER A 279 -23.15 -7.71 4.52
CA SER A 279 -23.30 -8.48 5.75
C SER A 279 -24.77 -8.74 6.08
N GLY A 280 -25.16 -10.02 6.13
CA GLY A 280 -26.50 -10.41 6.56
C GLY A 280 -26.82 -9.96 8.00
N LEU A 281 -25.81 -9.79 8.86
CA LEU A 281 -25.96 -9.24 10.22
C LEU A 281 -26.49 -7.79 10.20
N TYR A 282 -26.16 -7.03 9.15
CA TYR A 282 -26.56 -5.63 8.97
C TYR A 282 -27.66 -5.45 7.92
N GLY A 283 -28.42 -6.51 7.63
CA GLY A 283 -29.61 -6.44 6.78
C GLY A 283 -29.38 -6.71 5.29
N TYR A 284 -28.21 -7.24 4.91
CA TYR A 284 -28.04 -7.74 3.55
C TYR A 284 -28.99 -8.92 3.28
N HIS A 285 -29.64 -8.90 2.12
CA HIS A 285 -30.71 -9.83 1.75
C HIS A 285 -30.28 -11.30 1.65
N LEU A 286 -29.01 -11.57 1.28
CA LEU A 286 -28.48 -12.94 1.24
C LEU A 286 -27.88 -13.34 2.60
N PRO A 287 -27.95 -14.64 2.97
CA PRO A 287 -27.41 -15.14 4.22
C PRO A 287 -25.88 -15.27 4.15
N THR A 288 -25.16 -14.15 4.03
CA THR A 288 -23.70 -14.11 3.96
C THR A 288 -23.03 -14.26 5.34
N THR A 289 -23.75 -14.00 6.44
CA THR A 289 -23.21 -14.14 7.81
C THR A 289 -24.15 -14.88 8.77
N PRO A 290 -24.61 -16.11 8.44
CA PRO A 290 -25.61 -16.81 9.22
C PRO A 290 -25.14 -17.13 10.64
N ARG A 291 -23.83 -17.35 10.85
CA ARG A 291 -23.29 -17.71 12.18
C ARG A 291 -23.23 -16.50 13.09
N GLN A 292 -22.82 -15.34 12.57
CA GLN A 292 -22.88 -14.07 13.32
C GLN A 292 -24.34 -13.71 13.68
N VAL A 293 -25.28 -13.85 12.75
CA VAL A 293 -26.72 -13.64 13.01
C VAL A 293 -27.21 -14.58 14.13
N ALA A 294 -26.80 -15.85 14.11
CA ALA A 294 -27.17 -16.79 15.16
C ALA A 294 -26.59 -16.41 16.54
N MET A 295 -25.34 -15.92 16.60
CA MET A 295 -24.74 -15.43 17.85
C MET A 295 -25.46 -14.19 18.39
N ALA A 296 -25.86 -13.27 17.51
CA ALA A 296 -26.64 -12.09 17.87
C ALA A 296 -28.01 -12.47 18.45
N LYS A 297 -28.73 -13.39 17.78
CA LYS A 297 -30.04 -13.90 18.25
C LYS A 297 -29.97 -14.58 19.62
N ARG A 298 -28.85 -15.20 19.97
CA ARG A 298 -28.61 -15.79 21.30
C ARG A 298 -28.20 -14.76 22.37
N GLY A 299 -28.07 -13.48 22.02
CA GLY A 299 -27.64 -12.41 22.92
C GLY A 299 -26.18 -12.56 23.36
N GLU A 300 -25.34 -13.17 22.52
CA GLU A 300 -23.91 -13.39 22.79
C GLU A 300 -23.03 -12.39 22.03
N LEU A 301 -23.55 -11.83 20.95
CA LEU A 301 -22.90 -10.86 20.07
C LEU A 301 -23.72 -9.57 20.01
N VAL A 302 -23.05 -8.43 20.10
CA VAL A 302 -23.61 -7.08 19.90
C VAL A 302 -23.02 -6.50 18.62
N ALA A 303 -23.89 -6.28 17.64
CA ALA A 303 -23.54 -5.60 16.38
C ALA A 303 -23.64 -4.09 16.56
N TYR A 304 -22.64 -3.34 16.08
CA TYR A 304 -22.61 -1.89 16.22
C TYR A 304 -23.08 -1.21 14.94
N SER A 305 -24.08 -0.34 15.07
CA SER A 305 -24.81 0.21 13.93
C SER A 305 -24.09 1.37 13.24
N ASP A 306 -23.20 2.09 13.92
CA ASP A 306 -22.57 3.31 13.40
C ASP A 306 -21.05 3.35 13.57
N VAL A 307 -20.33 2.50 12.82
CA VAL A 307 -18.86 2.39 12.86
C VAL A 307 -18.25 2.63 11.50
N VAL A 308 -17.20 3.46 11.47
CA VAL A 308 -16.40 3.74 10.28
C VAL A 308 -14.90 3.52 10.52
N THR A 309 -14.16 3.21 9.45
CA THR A 309 -12.70 3.27 9.44
C THR A 309 -12.21 4.66 9.04
N PRO A 310 -11.09 5.19 9.55
CA PRO A 310 -10.55 6.49 9.13
C PRO A 310 -10.01 6.49 7.68
N TRP A 311 -9.68 5.32 7.14
CA TRP A 311 -9.01 5.16 5.84
C TRP A 311 -9.53 3.93 5.11
N ASN A 312 -9.48 3.95 3.78
CA ASN A 312 -9.84 2.81 2.91
C ASN A 312 -8.61 2.15 2.27
N LEU A 313 -7.49 2.15 3.00
CA LEU A 313 -6.22 1.54 2.58
C LEU A 313 -5.55 0.91 3.80
N THR A 314 -5.33 -0.39 3.75
CA THR A 314 -4.80 -1.23 4.84
C THR A 314 -3.60 -0.59 5.54
N SER A 315 -2.66 -0.01 4.79
CA SER A 315 -1.49 0.71 5.34
C SER A 315 -1.83 1.78 6.35
N TYR A 316 -2.79 2.61 6.00
CA TYR A 316 -3.21 3.68 6.88
C TYR A 316 -4.05 3.17 8.02
N VAL A 317 -4.92 2.20 7.76
CA VAL A 317 -5.76 1.65 8.81
C VAL A 317 -4.87 1.03 9.90
N PHE A 318 -3.91 0.18 9.54
CA PHE A 318 -2.98 -0.45 10.50
C PHE A 318 -2.18 0.56 11.30
N LYS A 319 -1.72 1.66 10.69
CA LYS A 319 -1.05 2.76 11.42
C LYS A 319 -1.94 3.35 12.52
N HIS A 320 -3.26 3.43 12.31
CA HIS A 320 -4.20 4.00 13.27
C HIS A 320 -4.71 2.96 14.27
N ILE A 321 -5.15 1.78 13.81
CA ILE A 321 -5.73 0.78 14.72
C ILE A 321 -4.68 0.14 15.64
N MET A 322 -3.39 0.17 15.25
CA MET A 322 -2.30 -0.36 16.08
C MET A 322 -1.68 0.69 17.02
N SER A 323 -1.78 1.98 16.72
CA SER A 323 -1.19 3.07 17.50
C SER A 323 -2.21 3.77 18.38
N THR A 324 -1.84 4.20 19.59
CA THR A 324 -2.72 5.02 20.47
C THR A 324 -3.04 6.42 19.92
N TYR A 325 -2.54 6.77 18.73
CA TYR A 325 -2.91 7.95 17.97
C TYR A 325 -4.34 7.88 17.41
N THR A 326 -5.05 9.00 17.45
CA THR A 326 -6.32 9.19 16.75
C THR A 326 -6.29 10.39 15.84
N VAL A 327 -7.10 10.36 14.78
CA VAL A 327 -7.25 11.48 13.86
C VAL A 327 -7.65 12.75 14.62
N GLY A 328 -6.84 13.80 14.46
CA GLY A 328 -7.00 15.09 15.15
C GLY A 328 -5.99 15.33 16.27
N ASP A 329 -5.24 14.29 16.68
CA ASP A 329 -4.12 14.45 17.60
C ASP A 329 -2.96 15.22 16.95
N LYS A 330 -2.04 15.71 17.79
CA LYS A 330 -0.83 16.41 17.32
C LYS A 330 0.21 15.39 16.87
N GLY A 331 0.87 15.65 15.75
CA GLY A 331 1.91 14.75 15.22
C GLY A 331 1.32 13.65 14.35
N GLU A 332 2.00 12.52 14.28
CA GLU A 332 1.65 11.37 13.45
C GLU A 332 1.54 10.10 14.30
N TRP A 333 0.96 9.05 13.73
CA TRP A 333 0.79 7.75 14.41
C TRP A 333 2.06 7.16 15.02
N CYS A 334 3.24 7.40 14.42
CA CYS A 334 4.52 6.88 14.91
C CYS A 334 5.07 7.65 16.12
N ASP A 335 4.51 8.83 16.45
CA ASP A 335 4.85 9.59 17.67
C ASP A 335 4.16 9.02 18.93
N TYR A 336 3.31 8.00 18.74
CA TYR A 336 2.49 7.38 19.76
C TYR A 336 2.81 5.89 19.85
N PRO A 337 2.72 5.27 21.05
CA PRO A 337 3.03 3.87 21.20
C PRO A 337 2.01 2.98 20.52
N LEU A 338 2.49 1.83 20.05
CA LEU A 338 1.62 0.77 19.57
C LEU A 338 0.99 0.02 20.74
N PHE A 339 -0.29 -0.31 20.65
CA PHE A 339 -1.01 -0.92 21.77
C PHE A 339 -0.39 -2.27 22.17
N GLY A 340 0.17 -3.03 21.21
CA GLY A 340 0.84 -4.31 21.50
C GLY A 340 1.96 -4.15 22.54
N GLU A 341 2.75 -3.08 22.44
CA GLU A 341 3.81 -2.75 23.40
C GLU A 341 3.23 -2.41 24.77
N VAL A 342 2.16 -1.60 24.78
CA VAL A 342 1.47 -1.22 26.02
C VAL A 342 0.93 -2.46 26.73
N PHE A 343 0.32 -3.38 25.99
CA PHE A 343 -0.18 -4.65 26.51
C PHE A 343 0.95 -5.53 27.08
N ARG A 344 2.06 -5.68 26.35
CA ARG A 344 3.20 -6.45 26.85
C ARG A 344 3.82 -5.85 28.10
N LYS A 345 3.98 -4.52 28.15
CA LYS A 345 4.46 -3.82 29.36
C LYS A 345 3.46 -3.88 30.51
N ALA A 346 2.17 -4.01 30.22
CA ALA A 346 1.14 -4.29 31.21
C ALA A 346 1.14 -5.75 31.71
N GLY A 347 1.96 -6.64 31.13
CA GLY A 347 2.05 -8.06 31.50
C GLY A 347 0.97 -8.94 30.87
N TYR A 348 0.39 -8.53 29.75
CA TYR A 348 -0.37 -9.43 28.87
C TYR A 348 0.59 -10.21 27.98
N HIS A 349 0.29 -11.49 27.76
CA HIS A 349 0.88 -12.24 26.67
C HIS A 349 0.19 -11.86 25.36
N VAL A 350 0.93 -11.35 24.38
CA VAL A 350 0.38 -10.90 23.10
C VAL A 350 0.75 -11.85 21.96
N THR A 351 -0.27 -12.45 21.36
CA THR A 351 -0.13 -13.34 20.19
C THR A 351 -0.65 -12.63 18.95
N PHE A 352 0.13 -12.54 17.88
CA PHE A 352 -0.28 -11.99 16.58
C PHE A 352 -0.17 -13.05 15.47
N LEU A 353 -1.31 -13.56 15.02
CA LEU A 353 -1.42 -14.52 13.93
C LEU A 353 -1.94 -13.81 12.70
N THR A 354 -1.22 -13.88 11.59
CA THR A 354 -1.56 -13.12 10.38
C THR A 354 -1.38 -13.94 9.13
N ASN A 355 -2.34 -13.80 8.21
CA ASN A 355 -2.28 -14.39 6.89
C ASN A 355 -1.77 -13.41 5.81
N GLU A 356 -1.27 -12.23 6.23
CA GLU A 356 -0.76 -11.19 5.33
C GLU A 356 0.64 -10.69 5.73
N PHE A 357 0.86 -10.39 7.02
CA PHE A 357 2.07 -9.68 7.47
C PHE A 357 3.08 -10.61 8.11
N LEU A 358 3.79 -11.38 7.29
CA LEU A 358 4.88 -12.23 7.78
C LEU A 358 6.27 -11.74 7.38
N PRO A 359 7.24 -11.68 8.33
CA PRO A 359 8.59 -11.20 8.06
C PRO A 359 9.38 -11.98 6.99
N LYS A 360 8.97 -13.23 6.67
CA LYS A 360 9.72 -14.16 5.81
C LYS A 360 8.94 -14.63 4.59
N ALA A 361 7.69 -14.20 4.42
CA ALA A 361 6.96 -14.54 3.21
C ALA A 361 7.57 -13.77 2.05
N LYS A 362 8.04 -14.46 1.01
CA LYS A 362 8.51 -13.90 -0.28
C LYS A 362 7.41 -13.16 -1.06
N GLN A 363 6.41 -12.62 -0.38
CA GLN A 363 5.29 -11.87 -0.89
C GLN A 363 5.31 -10.50 -0.21
N ALA A 364 6.02 -9.56 -0.81
CA ALA A 364 5.86 -8.15 -0.52
C ALA A 364 5.69 -7.43 -1.85
N VAL A 365 4.48 -7.52 -2.40
CA VAL A 365 3.96 -6.49 -3.29
C VAL A 365 3.46 -5.40 -2.33
N TYR A 366 4.30 -4.41 -2.06
CA TYR A 366 4.04 -3.24 -1.21
C TYR A 366 3.76 -3.52 0.28
N ASP A 367 4.79 -3.87 1.06
CA ASP A 367 4.68 -3.96 2.52
C ASP A 367 4.69 -2.60 3.26
N PHE A 368 4.04 -1.57 2.71
CA PHE A 368 3.69 -0.37 3.47
C PHE A 368 2.33 -0.50 4.17
N SER A 369 1.59 -1.58 3.86
CA SER A 369 0.26 -1.96 4.40
C SER A 369 0.22 -2.22 5.91
N GLY A 370 1.38 -2.38 6.55
CA GLY A 370 1.51 -2.50 7.99
C GLY A 370 2.71 -3.37 8.39
N GLY A 371 3.15 -4.27 7.51
CA GLY A 371 4.27 -5.15 7.82
C GLY A 371 5.60 -4.42 7.99
N PHE A 372 5.87 -3.28 7.35
CA PHE A 372 7.16 -2.59 7.57
C PHE A 372 7.46 -2.26 9.05
N PHE A 373 6.45 -1.95 9.87
CA PHE A 373 6.65 -1.71 11.30
C PHE A 373 6.29 -2.93 12.15
N LEU A 374 5.31 -3.74 11.74
CA LEU A 374 4.93 -4.95 12.47
C LEU A 374 5.98 -6.06 12.34
N ASN A 375 6.73 -6.11 11.25
CA ASN A 375 7.74 -7.14 10.96
C ASN A 375 9.17 -6.69 11.26
N ASP A 376 9.41 -5.40 11.54
CA ASP A 376 10.70 -4.95 12.05
C ASP A 376 11.05 -5.79 13.29
N PRO A 377 12.25 -6.42 13.37
CA PRO A 377 12.55 -7.37 14.43
C PRO A 377 12.44 -6.80 15.85
N GLU A 378 12.85 -5.55 16.05
CA GLU A 378 12.81 -4.89 17.35
C GLU A 378 11.38 -4.52 17.73
N MET A 379 10.61 -3.96 16.80
CA MET A 379 9.20 -3.61 17.03
C MET A 379 8.32 -4.84 17.20
N SER A 380 8.50 -5.87 16.36
CA SER A 380 7.82 -7.16 16.50
C SER A 380 8.08 -7.77 17.88
N ALA A 381 9.34 -7.78 18.33
CA ALA A 381 9.71 -8.27 19.66
C ALA A 381 9.23 -7.36 20.79
N ALA A 382 8.99 -6.07 20.56
CA ALA A 382 8.39 -5.16 21.53
C ALA A 382 6.87 -5.37 21.67
N GLN A 383 6.19 -5.76 20.58
CA GLN A 383 4.74 -5.90 20.52
C GLN A 383 4.18 -7.30 20.77
N PHE A 384 4.93 -8.35 20.43
CA PHE A 384 4.40 -9.72 20.36
C PHE A 384 5.31 -10.71 21.07
N ASP A 385 4.71 -11.61 21.84
CA ASP A 385 5.38 -12.77 22.44
C ASP A 385 5.33 -13.99 21.51
N ALA A 386 4.28 -14.12 20.70
CA ALA A 386 4.11 -15.23 19.77
C ALA A 386 3.52 -14.82 18.42
N ARG A 387 3.99 -15.47 17.35
CA ARG A 387 3.53 -15.29 15.96
C ARG A 387 3.52 -16.61 15.18
N ASN A 388 2.80 -16.64 14.06
CA ASN A 388 2.94 -17.69 13.05
C ASN A 388 4.16 -17.43 12.15
N ASP A 389 4.58 -18.44 11.39
CA ASP A 389 5.78 -18.43 10.57
C ASP A 389 5.53 -18.60 9.05
N ARG A 390 4.27 -18.85 8.66
CA ARG A 390 3.85 -19.02 7.26
C ARG A 390 2.46 -18.46 6.98
N VAL A 391 2.28 -17.97 5.75
CA VAL A 391 0.96 -17.60 5.22
C VAL A 391 0.31 -18.83 4.58
N HIS A 392 -1.01 -18.77 4.47
CA HIS A 392 -1.87 -19.83 3.99
C HIS A 392 -2.69 -19.34 2.81
N ILE A 393 -3.10 -20.28 1.95
CA ILE A 393 -4.01 -19.96 0.84
C ILE A 393 -5.38 -19.49 1.37
N PHE A 394 -5.82 -20.04 2.51
CA PHE A 394 -7.09 -19.74 3.14
C PHE A 394 -6.89 -19.46 4.64
N ASP A 395 -7.71 -18.58 5.20
CA ASP A 395 -7.61 -18.15 6.61
C ASP A 395 -7.84 -19.27 7.64
N GLU A 396 -8.42 -20.41 7.24
CA GLU A 396 -8.56 -21.58 8.12
C GLU A 396 -7.22 -22.08 8.68
N GLY A 397 -6.11 -21.86 7.96
CA GLY A 397 -4.76 -22.22 8.43
C GLY A 397 -4.35 -21.51 9.71
N LEU A 398 -4.88 -20.31 9.99
CA LEU A 398 -4.59 -19.60 11.24
C LEU A 398 -5.14 -20.31 12.49
N LEU A 399 -6.15 -21.17 12.33
CA LEU A 399 -6.68 -21.98 13.44
C LEU A 399 -5.64 -23.02 13.89
N ASP A 400 -4.89 -23.59 12.95
CA ASP A 400 -3.84 -24.54 13.25
C ASP A 400 -2.58 -23.84 13.77
N ASP A 401 -2.26 -22.66 13.25
CA ASP A 401 -1.19 -21.83 13.80
C ASP A 401 -1.46 -21.44 15.27
N TYR A 402 -2.72 -21.12 15.61
CA TYR A 402 -3.11 -20.86 16.99
C TYR A 402 -2.85 -22.07 17.89
N LYS A 403 -3.29 -23.27 17.48
CA LYS A 403 -3.05 -24.51 18.25
C LYS A 403 -1.55 -24.74 18.45
N ALA A 404 -0.76 -24.60 17.39
CA ALA A 404 0.69 -24.78 17.45
C ALA A 404 1.36 -23.77 18.39
N VAL A 405 0.91 -22.51 18.41
CA VAL A 405 1.37 -21.52 19.40
C VAL A 405 1.02 -21.93 20.82
N GLN A 406 -0.22 -22.35 21.08
CA GLN A 406 -0.63 -22.78 22.43
C GLN A 406 0.16 -24.02 22.90
N GLU A 407 0.41 -24.98 22.00
CA GLU A 407 1.22 -26.17 22.30
C GLU A 407 2.66 -25.79 22.67
N ARG A 408 3.30 -24.88 21.92
CA ARG A 408 4.64 -24.37 22.25
C ARG A 408 4.67 -23.68 23.61
N ARG A 409 3.71 -22.79 23.88
CA ARG A 409 3.61 -22.11 25.18
C ARG A 409 3.48 -23.09 26.34
N ALA A 410 2.63 -24.10 26.18
CA ALA A 410 2.46 -25.15 27.19
C ALA A 410 3.75 -25.95 27.41
N HIS A 411 4.50 -26.24 26.34
CA HIS A 411 5.80 -26.92 26.41
C HIS A 411 6.86 -26.09 27.13
N ASP A 412 6.91 -24.79 26.87
CA ASP A 412 7.90 -23.86 27.44
C ASP A 412 7.62 -23.50 28.91
N GLY A 413 6.54 -24.05 29.50
CA GLY A 413 6.14 -23.78 30.88
C GLY A 413 5.59 -22.37 31.10
N ASP A 414 5.24 -21.65 30.03
CA ASP A 414 4.51 -20.37 30.09
C ASP A 414 3.08 -20.62 30.57
N THR A 415 2.95 -20.86 31.87
CA THR A 415 1.68 -21.14 32.53
C THR A 415 1.04 -19.82 32.93
N LEU A 416 0.06 -19.39 32.13
CA LEU A 416 -0.93 -18.37 32.45
C LEU A 416 -0.34 -17.02 32.89
N GLN A 417 0.11 -16.21 31.93
CA GLN A 417 0.20 -14.77 32.14
C GLN A 417 -1.16 -14.21 32.61
N LYS A 418 -1.12 -13.17 33.44
CA LYS A 418 -2.31 -12.57 34.10
C LYS A 418 -3.40 -12.13 33.11
N GLY A 419 -3.04 -11.90 31.84
CA GLY A 419 -3.97 -11.71 30.72
C GLY A 419 -3.40 -12.15 29.37
N ASN A 420 -4.27 -12.49 28.42
CA ASN A 420 -3.91 -12.83 27.04
C ASN A 420 -4.60 -11.88 26.06
N LEU A 421 -3.83 -11.36 25.10
CA LEU A 421 -4.35 -10.69 23.91
C LEU A 421 -4.00 -11.54 22.69
N THR A 422 -5.00 -12.07 22.02
CA THR A 422 -4.81 -12.83 20.77
C THR A 422 -5.39 -12.07 19.60
N ILE A 423 -4.56 -11.79 18.61
CA ILE A 423 -4.92 -11.04 17.41
C ILE A 423 -4.87 -12.00 16.22
N PHE A 424 -5.99 -12.12 15.50
CA PHE A 424 -6.07 -12.79 14.21
C PHE A 424 -6.21 -11.74 13.12
N HIS A 425 -5.30 -11.72 12.15
CA HIS A 425 -5.35 -10.86 10.98
C HIS A 425 -5.57 -11.71 9.72
N LEU A 426 -6.78 -11.60 9.15
CA LEU A 426 -7.31 -12.45 8.09
C LEU A 426 -7.13 -11.77 6.72
N ILE A 427 -6.86 -12.56 5.66
CA ILE A 427 -6.89 -12.04 4.27
C ILE A 427 -8.32 -11.77 3.78
N GLY A 428 -9.32 -12.31 4.48
CA GLY A 428 -10.71 -11.87 4.40
C GLY A 428 -11.26 -11.83 2.98
N GLN A 429 -11.76 -10.66 2.57
CA GLN A 429 -12.37 -10.43 1.27
C GLN A 429 -11.42 -9.68 0.31
N HIS A 430 -10.10 -9.71 0.54
CA HIS A 430 -9.13 -9.03 -0.32
C HIS A 430 -9.32 -9.38 -1.80
N GLN A 431 -9.08 -8.39 -2.68
CA GLN A 431 -9.28 -8.44 -4.12
C GLN A 431 -8.86 -9.76 -4.78
N ASN A 432 -9.60 -10.15 -5.84
CA ASN A 432 -9.66 -11.51 -6.40
C ASN A 432 -10.44 -12.49 -5.50
N TYR A 433 -11.67 -12.11 -5.15
CA TYR A 433 -12.56 -12.83 -4.23
C TYR A 433 -12.73 -14.31 -4.55
N ARG A 434 -12.65 -14.66 -5.84
CA ARG A 434 -12.78 -16.03 -6.33
C ARG A 434 -11.84 -17.02 -5.63
N VAL A 435 -10.67 -16.57 -5.19
CA VAL A 435 -9.63 -17.40 -4.54
C VAL A 435 -9.62 -17.26 -3.01
N ARG A 436 -10.52 -16.48 -2.41
CA ARG A 436 -10.64 -16.33 -0.95
C ARG A 436 -11.44 -17.45 -0.29
N CYS A 437 -12.12 -18.28 -1.08
CA CYS A 437 -12.97 -19.36 -0.61
C CYS A 437 -12.69 -20.65 -1.41
N PRO A 438 -12.50 -21.82 -0.74
CA PRO A 438 -12.35 -23.10 -1.42
C PRO A 438 -13.54 -23.40 -2.34
N LYS A 439 -13.30 -24.06 -3.48
CA LYS A 439 -14.36 -24.39 -4.45
C LYS A 439 -15.52 -25.17 -3.81
N SER A 440 -15.23 -26.07 -2.87
CA SER A 440 -16.22 -26.90 -2.15
C SER A 440 -17.07 -26.13 -1.13
N LYS A 441 -16.68 -24.89 -0.80
CA LYS A 441 -17.36 -24.03 0.17
C LYS A 441 -18.14 -22.90 -0.49
N LYS A 442 -18.17 -22.83 -1.82
CA LYS A 442 -18.99 -21.88 -2.57
C LYS A 442 -20.45 -22.32 -2.54
N HIS A 443 -21.32 -21.44 -2.08
CA HIS A 443 -22.74 -21.66 -1.91
C HIS A 443 -23.56 -20.89 -2.94
N PHE A 444 -23.32 -19.58 -3.07
CA PHE A 444 -24.12 -18.72 -3.95
C PHE A 444 -23.81 -18.98 -5.42
N THR A 445 -24.86 -19.01 -6.24
CA THR A 445 -24.82 -19.18 -7.70
C THR A 445 -25.18 -17.86 -8.40
N LEU A 446 -25.36 -17.86 -9.74
CA LEU A 446 -25.71 -16.61 -10.44
C LEU A 446 -27.22 -16.31 -10.35
N GLU A 447 -28.02 -17.34 -10.08
CA GLU A 447 -29.47 -17.28 -9.92
C GLU A 447 -29.88 -16.47 -8.68
N ASP A 448 -29.06 -16.51 -7.62
CA ASP A 448 -29.24 -15.70 -6.40
C ASP A 448 -29.20 -14.18 -6.66
N TYR A 449 -28.65 -13.77 -7.81
CA TYR A 449 -28.52 -12.37 -8.25
C TYR A 449 -29.39 -12.08 -9.48
N SER A 450 -30.51 -12.80 -9.61
CA SER A 450 -31.49 -12.59 -10.68
C SER A 450 -32.08 -11.16 -10.64
N ASP A 451 -32.26 -10.59 -9.45
CA ASP A 451 -32.72 -9.22 -9.19
C ASP A 451 -31.72 -8.10 -9.58
N ARG A 452 -30.49 -8.47 -9.93
CA ARG A 452 -29.42 -7.56 -10.37
C ARG A 452 -29.38 -7.41 -11.89
N GLU A 453 -30.49 -7.10 -12.53
CA GLU A 453 -30.56 -6.90 -13.99
C GLU A 453 -29.64 -5.78 -14.50
N ASP A 454 -29.24 -4.85 -13.61
CA ASP A 454 -28.26 -3.79 -13.83
C ASP A 454 -26.82 -4.31 -14.09
N LEU A 455 -26.54 -5.58 -13.79
CA LEU A 455 -25.20 -6.17 -13.89
C LEU A 455 -25.01 -7.07 -15.11
N ARG A 456 -23.89 -6.85 -15.80
CA ARG A 456 -23.35 -7.80 -16.79
C ARG A 456 -22.98 -9.12 -16.10
N PRO A 457 -23.02 -10.28 -16.81
CA PRO A 457 -22.68 -11.58 -16.22
C PRO A 457 -21.32 -11.64 -15.51
N LYS A 458 -20.31 -10.95 -16.05
CA LYS A 458 -18.97 -10.84 -15.43
C LYS A 458 -19.04 -10.17 -14.05
N TRP A 459 -19.84 -9.13 -13.90
CA TRP A 459 -19.98 -8.37 -12.66
C TRP A 459 -20.83 -9.11 -11.64
N LYS A 460 -21.93 -9.77 -12.06
CA LYS A 460 -22.69 -10.69 -11.21
C LYS A 460 -21.79 -11.78 -10.61
N LYS A 461 -20.91 -12.36 -11.43
CA LYS A 461 -19.94 -13.37 -10.98
C LYS A 461 -18.99 -12.81 -9.90
N ASN A 462 -18.58 -11.55 -10.04
CA ASN A 462 -17.72 -10.88 -9.08
C ASN A 462 -18.43 -10.68 -7.73
N VAL A 463 -19.66 -10.16 -7.73
CA VAL A 463 -20.51 -10.03 -6.52
C VAL A 463 -20.70 -11.39 -5.85
N ARG A 464 -21.07 -12.41 -6.62
CA ARG A 464 -21.21 -13.79 -6.11
C ARG A 464 -19.93 -14.33 -5.49
N ASP A 465 -18.77 -14.10 -6.11
CA ASP A 465 -17.49 -14.53 -5.56
C ASP A 465 -17.16 -13.78 -4.25
N TYR A 466 -17.53 -12.50 -4.13
CA TYR A 466 -17.40 -11.70 -2.91
C TYR A 466 -18.31 -12.20 -1.77
N ASP A 467 -19.58 -12.47 -2.06
CA ASP A 467 -20.53 -12.96 -1.05
C ASP A 467 -20.18 -14.38 -0.59
N ASN A 468 -19.62 -15.22 -1.48
CA ASN A 468 -19.05 -16.52 -1.09
C ASN A 468 -17.79 -16.38 -0.22
N ALA A 469 -16.93 -15.39 -0.48
CA ALA A 469 -15.80 -15.08 0.39
C ALA A 469 -16.28 -14.60 1.76
N THR A 470 -17.34 -13.78 1.80
CA THR A 470 -17.97 -13.30 3.03
C THR A 470 -18.55 -14.45 3.86
N LEU A 471 -19.26 -15.39 3.22
CA LEU A 471 -19.80 -16.59 3.89
C LEU A 471 -18.72 -17.52 4.42
N TYR A 472 -17.61 -17.65 3.70
CA TYR A 472 -16.45 -18.41 4.18
C TYR A 472 -15.79 -17.71 5.37
N ASN A 473 -15.59 -16.40 5.32
CA ASN A 473 -15.10 -15.59 6.44
C ASN A 473 -16.02 -15.72 7.69
N ASP A 474 -17.34 -15.67 7.54
CA ASP A 474 -18.28 -15.96 8.64
C ASP A 474 -18.03 -17.34 9.28
N SER A 475 -17.67 -18.34 8.48
CA SER A 475 -17.31 -19.66 8.99
C SER A 475 -16.00 -19.67 9.77
N ILE A 476 -14.96 -19.00 9.26
CA ILE A 476 -13.65 -18.93 9.94
C ILE A 476 -13.75 -18.15 11.24
N VAL A 477 -14.41 -16.98 11.21
CA VAL A 477 -14.63 -16.15 12.39
C VAL A 477 -15.42 -16.92 13.46
N ARG A 478 -16.40 -17.75 13.06
CA ARG A 478 -17.08 -18.64 14.01
C ARG A 478 -16.14 -19.64 14.65
N GLU A 479 -15.27 -20.30 13.88
CA GLU A 479 -14.30 -21.27 14.41
C GLU A 479 -13.29 -20.57 15.34
N ILE A 480 -12.87 -19.34 15.04
CA ILE A 480 -12.04 -18.54 15.97
C ILE A 480 -12.80 -18.32 17.28
N VAL A 481 -14.06 -17.86 17.23
CA VAL A 481 -14.89 -17.67 18.44
C VAL A 481 -15.00 -18.97 19.24
N ARG A 482 -15.15 -20.14 18.58
CA ARG A 482 -15.22 -21.46 19.25
C ARG A 482 -14.01 -21.76 20.12
N LEU A 483 -12.81 -21.32 19.73
CA LEU A 483 -11.59 -21.51 20.52
C LEU A 483 -11.70 -20.88 21.93
N PHE A 484 -12.55 -19.87 22.09
CA PHE A 484 -12.70 -19.08 23.31
C PHE A 484 -14.08 -19.21 23.98
N GLU A 485 -14.96 -20.10 23.50
CA GLU A 485 -16.31 -20.27 24.04
C GLU A 485 -16.35 -20.72 25.49
N ASN A 486 -15.37 -21.52 25.89
CA ASN A 486 -15.28 -22.13 27.22
C ASN A 486 -14.29 -21.40 28.15
N THR A 487 -13.77 -20.24 27.74
CA THR A 487 -12.85 -19.41 28.54
C THR A 487 -13.52 -18.08 28.89
N ASN A 488 -13.01 -17.38 29.91
CA ASN A 488 -13.50 -16.05 30.27
C ASN A 488 -12.96 -15.03 29.25
N SER A 489 -13.73 -14.77 28.19
CA SER A 489 -13.25 -14.12 26.96
C SER A 489 -14.21 -13.11 26.37
N VAL A 490 -13.64 -12.03 25.83
CA VAL A 490 -14.31 -11.05 24.96
C VAL A 490 -13.62 -11.05 23.59
N VAL A 491 -14.42 -11.04 22.53
CA VAL A 491 -13.96 -11.06 21.13
C VAL A 491 -14.47 -9.81 20.44
N ILE A 492 -13.58 -9.09 19.76
CA ILE A 492 -13.89 -7.92 18.95
C ILE A 492 -13.57 -8.26 17.50
N TYR A 493 -14.51 -7.98 16.60
CA TYR A 493 -14.32 -8.12 15.16
C TYR A 493 -14.43 -6.78 14.47
N MET A 494 -13.45 -6.47 13.63
CA MET A 494 -13.49 -5.33 12.72
C MET A 494 -12.66 -5.64 11.47
N PRO A 495 -13.14 -5.36 10.26
CA PRO A 495 -12.30 -5.36 9.06
C PRO A 495 -11.65 -4.00 8.87
N ASP A 496 -10.45 -3.98 8.31
CA ASP A 496 -9.65 -2.77 8.12
C ASP A 496 -10.44 -1.65 7.39
N HIS A 497 -11.10 -1.99 6.30
CA HIS A 497 -11.97 -1.13 5.52
C HIS A 497 -13.04 -1.92 4.75
N GLY A 498 -13.97 -1.19 4.13
CA GLY A 498 -14.93 -1.76 3.18
C GLY A 498 -14.34 -1.90 1.77
N GLU A 499 -15.14 -2.41 0.83
CA GLU A 499 -14.79 -2.40 -0.59
C GLU A 499 -16.07 -2.29 -1.43
N GLU A 500 -16.04 -1.46 -2.47
CA GLU A 500 -17.19 -1.37 -3.36
C GLU A 500 -17.22 -2.56 -4.31
N VAL A 501 -18.35 -3.27 -4.35
CA VAL A 501 -18.53 -4.45 -5.19
C VAL A 501 -19.78 -4.32 -6.03
N HIS A 502 -19.67 -3.57 -7.13
CA HIS A 502 -20.76 -3.36 -8.09
C HIS A 502 -22.05 -2.91 -7.38
N SER A 503 -21.98 -1.80 -6.63
CA SER A 503 -23.15 -1.22 -5.99
C SER A 503 -24.24 -0.87 -7.02
N ARG A 504 -25.50 -0.77 -6.60
CA ARG A 504 -26.58 -0.33 -7.50
C ARG A 504 -26.36 1.11 -7.99
N GLU A 505 -25.69 1.93 -7.19
CA GLU A 505 -25.33 3.31 -7.55
C GLU A 505 -24.15 3.38 -8.54
N LEU A 506 -23.25 2.38 -8.54
CA LEU A 506 -22.13 2.29 -9.48
C LEU A 506 -21.89 0.85 -9.99
N PRO A 507 -22.78 0.31 -10.84
CA PRO A 507 -22.78 -1.11 -11.21
C PRO A 507 -21.53 -1.60 -11.96
N HIS A 508 -20.78 -0.69 -12.58
CA HIS A 508 -19.62 -1.02 -13.41
C HIS A 508 -18.28 -0.96 -12.66
N PHE A 509 -18.29 -0.62 -11.37
CA PHE A 509 -17.08 -0.48 -10.55
C PHE A 509 -17.00 -1.57 -9.48
N SER A 510 -15.77 -2.04 -9.25
CA SER A 510 -15.44 -2.88 -8.10
C SER A 510 -14.00 -2.59 -7.69
N GLY A 511 -13.75 -2.54 -6.39
CA GLY A 511 -12.47 -2.18 -5.80
C GLY A 511 -12.60 -0.95 -4.91
N ARG A 512 -11.48 -0.25 -4.71
CA ARG A 512 -11.37 0.92 -3.85
C ARG A 512 -11.05 2.17 -4.65
N MET A 513 -11.68 3.29 -4.32
CA MET A 513 -11.30 4.58 -4.87
C MET A 513 -10.41 5.34 -3.87
N HIS A 514 -9.12 5.31 -4.13
CA HIS A 514 -8.14 5.86 -3.20
C HIS A 514 -8.02 7.39 -3.24
N SER A 515 -8.39 8.07 -4.34
CA SER A 515 -8.14 9.52 -4.54
C SER A 515 -9.32 10.33 -5.01
N THR A 516 -10.51 9.76 -4.85
CA THR A 516 -11.73 10.50 -5.12
C THR A 516 -12.12 11.29 -3.89
N THR A 517 -12.75 12.45 -4.12
CA THR A 517 -13.52 13.14 -3.07
C THR A 517 -14.47 12.14 -2.44
N ILE A 518 -14.44 12.05 -1.12
CA ILE A 518 -15.28 11.10 -0.38
C ILE A 518 -16.73 11.54 -0.49
N THR A 519 -17.51 10.79 -1.26
CA THR A 519 -18.95 10.97 -1.39
C THR A 519 -19.70 10.12 -0.38
N GLU A 520 -20.99 10.39 -0.17
CA GLU A 520 -21.90 9.59 0.66
C GLU A 520 -21.86 8.10 0.30
N ARG A 521 -21.88 7.80 -1.01
CA ARG A 521 -21.76 6.44 -1.54
C ARG A 521 -20.42 5.80 -1.19
N LEU A 522 -19.32 6.52 -1.44
CA LEU A 522 -17.98 6.01 -1.15
C LEU A 522 -17.82 5.72 0.35
N ALA A 523 -18.33 6.60 1.21
CA ALA A 523 -18.34 6.42 2.64
C ALA A 523 -19.07 5.13 3.06
N ARG A 524 -20.27 4.89 2.51
CA ARG A 524 -21.04 3.66 2.77
C ARG A 524 -20.37 2.36 2.31
N GLU A 525 -19.69 2.40 1.18
CA GLU A 525 -19.14 1.17 0.58
C GLU A 525 -17.74 0.84 1.09
N GLU A 526 -16.92 1.86 1.36
CA GLU A 526 -15.49 1.68 1.63
C GLU A 526 -15.08 2.06 3.06
N PHE A 527 -15.90 2.81 3.81
CA PHE A 527 -15.57 3.26 5.17
C PHE A 527 -16.50 2.73 6.25
N GLU A 528 -17.79 2.52 5.96
CA GLU A 528 -18.69 1.81 6.87
C GLU A 528 -18.34 0.32 6.91
N ILE A 529 -18.01 -0.17 8.11
CA ILE A 529 -17.52 -1.53 8.31
C ILE A 529 -18.37 -2.30 9.33
N PRO A 530 -18.50 -3.62 9.18
CA PRO A 530 -18.98 -4.50 10.24
C PRO A 530 -18.12 -4.35 11.50
N PHE A 531 -18.74 -4.05 12.63
CA PHE A 531 -18.05 -4.03 13.92
C PHE A 531 -18.91 -4.70 14.98
N TRP A 532 -18.38 -5.69 15.68
CA TRP A 532 -19.15 -6.32 16.75
C TRP A 532 -18.28 -6.81 17.89
N ILE A 533 -18.92 -6.95 19.05
CA ILE A 533 -18.32 -7.51 20.24
C ILE A 533 -19.12 -8.74 20.66
N TRP A 534 -18.44 -9.87 20.83
CA TRP A 534 -18.99 -11.11 21.38
C TRP A 534 -18.37 -11.41 22.74
N ALA A 535 -19.14 -12.02 23.65
CA ALA A 535 -18.63 -12.42 24.95
C ALA A 535 -19.06 -13.84 25.33
N SER A 536 -18.12 -14.60 25.89
CA SER A 536 -18.38 -15.96 26.34
C SER A 536 -19.42 -15.98 27.47
N LYS A 537 -20.01 -17.16 27.71
CA LYS A 537 -20.99 -17.31 28.80
C LYS A 537 -20.40 -16.96 30.16
N SER A 538 -19.15 -17.39 30.43
CA SER A 538 -18.45 -17.10 31.67
C SER A 538 -18.09 -15.62 31.79
N TYR A 539 -17.72 -14.96 30.69
CA TYR A 539 -17.43 -13.53 30.68
C TYR A 539 -18.66 -12.68 31.01
N ARG A 540 -19.79 -12.93 30.34
CA ARG A 540 -21.05 -12.21 30.61
C ARG A 540 -21.55 -12.39 32.05
N LYS A 541 -21.26 -13.54 32.66
CA LYS A 541 -21.61 -13.84 34.06
C LYS A 541 -20.68 -13.14 35.06
N SER A 542 -19.37 -13.09 34.78
CA SER A 542 -18.37 -12.50 35.69
C SER A 542 -18.21 -10.98 35.53
N HIS A 543 -18.56 -10.42 34.37
CA HIS A 543 -18.47 -8.99 34.05
C HIS A 543 -19.84 -8.41 33.61
N PRO A 544 -20.89 -8.50 34.44
CA PRO A 544 -22.24 -8.11 34.03
C PRO A 544 -22.37 -6.62 33.68
N GLU A 545 -21.69 -5.73 34.41
CA GLU A 545 -21.71 -4.29 34.13
C GLU A 545 -20.99 -3.95 32.82
N LEU A 546 -19.86 -4.60 32.53
CA LEU A 546 -19.16 -4.40 31.27
C LEU A 546 -19.96 -4.94 30.09
N TRP A 547 -20.64 -6.08 30.24
CA TRP A 547 -21.56 -6.59 29.22
C TRP A 547 -22.79 -5.69 29.03
N LYS A 548 -23.28 -5.05 30.09
CA LYS A 548 -24.33 -4.03 30.00
C LYS A 548 -23.84 -2.79 29.24
N ALA A 549 -22.63 -2.31 29.52
CA ALA A 549 -22.01 -1.20 28.80
C ALA A 549 -21.85 -1.52 27.30
N ILE A 550 -21.33 -2.70 26.96
CA ILE A 550 -21.19 -3.20 25.57
C ILE A 550 -22.54 -3.19 24.83
N ARG A 551 -23.62 -3.63 25.48
CA ARG A 551 -24.96 -3.58 24.87
C ARG A 551 -25.49 -2.17 24.72
N ALA A 552 -25.23 -1.30 25.71
CA ALA A 552 -25.71 0.08 25.69
C ALA A 552 -24.98 0.98 24.68
N SER A 553 -23.78 0.59 24.24
CA SER A 553 -22.98 1.33 23.26
C SER A 553 -23.24 0.98 21.80
N ALA A 554 -24.16 0.04 21.51
CA ALA A 554 -24.36 -0.53 20.17
C ALA A 554 -24.64 0.51 19.07
N ASP A 555 -25.31 1.62 19.42
CA ASP A 555 -25.69 2.67 18.48
C ASP A 555 -24.84 3.95 18.61
N ARG A 556 -23.75 3.91 19.36
CA ARG A 556 -22.83 5.05 19.47
C ARG A 556 -22.01 5.19 18.19
N PRO A 557 -21.84 6.42 17.65
CA PRO A 557 -20.93 6.66 16.53
C PRO A 557 -19.52 6.34 16.96
N TYR A 558 -18.77 5.60 16.12
CA TYR A 558 -17.41 5.19 16.43
C TYR A 558 -16.52 5.22 15.18
N MET A 559 -15.24 5.54 15.39
CA MET A 559 -14.20 5.44 14.37
C MET A 559 -13.09 4.53 14.90
N THR A 560 -12.62 3.59 14.07
CA THR A 560 -11.72 2.52 14.55
C THR A 560 -10.31 2.97 14.90
N ASP A 561 -9.94 4.21 14.62
CA ASP A 561 -8.69 4.79 15.13
C ASP A 561 -8.65 4.82 16.67
N ALA A 562 -9.81 4.85 17.34
CA ALA A 562 -9.90 4.77 18.79
C ALA A 562 -9.85 3.33 19.37
N LEU A 563 -9.70 2.29 18.52
CA LEU A 563 -9.66 0.87 18.94
C LEU A 563 -8.67 0.58 20.09
N PRO A 564 -7.45 1.13 20.09
CA PRO A 564 -6.51 0.94 21.20
C PRO A 564 -7.09 1.32 22.57
N HIS A 565 -7.88 2.39 22.64
CA HIS A 565 -8.48 2.86 23.89
C HIS A 565 -9.57 1.90 24.39
N LEU A 566 -10.37 1.35 23.48
CA LEU A 566 -11.32 0.28 23.81
C LEU A 566 -10.60 -0.96 24.36
N LEU A 567 -9.52 -1.40 23.70
CA LEU A 567 -8.76 -2.58 24.14
C LEU A 567 -8.10 -2.36 25.50
N MET A 568 -7.45 -1.22 25.72
CA MET A 568 -6.83 -0.87 27.01
C MET A 568 -7.86 -0.82 28.14
N TYR A 569 -9.06 -0.29 27.88
CA TYR A 569 -10.15 -0.29 28.86
C TYR A 569 -10.62 -1.71 29.21
N LEU A 570 -10.83 -2.56 28.20
CA LEU A 570 -11.19 -3.97 28.41
C LEU A 570 -10.12 -4.71 29.23
N ALA A 571 -8.84 -4.37 29.05
CA ALA A 571 -7.75 -4.94 29.82
C ALA A 571 -7.62 -4.35 31.24
N GLY A 572 -8.23 -3.18 31.51
CA GLY A 572 -8.02 -2.43 32.74
C GLY A 572 -6.61 -1.83 32.84
N ILE A 573 -6.01 -1.47 31.70
CA ILE A 573 -4.68 -0.84 31.64
C ILE A 573 -4.80 0.65 31.98
N LYS A 574 -3.98 1.10 32.93
CA LYS A 574 -3.84 2.52 33.31
C LYS A 574 -2.47 3.01 32.86
N CYS A 575 -2.46 4.00 31.98
CA CYS A 575 -1.25 4.66 31.52
C CYS A 575 -1.60 6.04 30.96
N LYS A 576 -0.61 6.93 30.84
CA LYS A 576 -0.78 8.28 30.26
C LYS A 576 -1.29 8.31 28.82
N TYR A 577 -1.25 7.19 28.10
CA TYR A 577 -1.69 7.06 26.71
C TYR A 577 -3.18 6.67 26.59
N TYR A 578 -3.80 6.18 27.67
CA TYR A 578 -5.22 5.87 27.68
C TYR A 578 -6.06 7.15 27.81
N ARG A 579 -7.20 7.20 27.12
CA ARG A 579 -8.12 8.34 27.07
C ARG A 579 -9.57 7.86 27.13
N ASP A 580 -10.27 8.23 28.19
CA ASP A 580 -11.67 7.85 28.41
C ASP A 580 -12.63 8.45 27.37
N ASP A 581 -12.35 9.65 26.89
CA ASP A 581 -13.17 10.34 25.88
C ASP A 581 -13.19 9.64 24.52
N LEU A 582 -12.28 8.68 24.30
CA LEU A 582 -12.20 7.88 23.07
C LEU A 582 -12.64 6.43 23.26
N ASN A 583 -12.84 5.99 24.51
CA ASN A 583 -13.27 4.63 24.78
C ASN A 583 -14.79 4.52 24.60
N LEU A 584 -15.21 3.76 23.60
CA LEU A 584 -16.62 3.53 23.23
C LEU A 584 -17.51 3.06 24.40
N LEU A 585 -16.94 2.36 25.39
CA LEU A 585 -17.64 1.83 26.55
C LEU A 585 -17.63 2.77 27.76
N SER A 586 -16.81 3.83 27.73
CA SER A 586 -16.70 4.78 28.82
C SER A 586 -17.99 5.61 28.94
N PRO A 587 -18.42 5.97 30.17
CA PRO A 587 -19.42 7.01 30.36
C PRO A 587 -18.96 8.36 29.78
N GLU A 588 -17.65 8.59 29.72
CA GLU A 588 -17.03 9.86 29.32
C GLU A 588 -16.79 9.95 27.81
N TYR A 589 -17.20 8.92 27.06
CA TYR A 589 -17.03 8.83 25.62
C TYR A 589 -17.60 10.05 24.88
N ASN A 590 -16.77 10.71 24.09
CA ASN A 590 -17.17 11.85 23.28
C ASN A 590 -17.79 11.40 21.96
N ALA A 591 -19.09 11.08 21.98
CA ALA A 591 -19.86 10.74 20.78
C ALA A 591 -19.99 11.89 19.76
N SER A 592 -19.61 13.11 20.12
CA SER A 592 -19.61 14.27 19.22
C SER A 592 -18.26 14.51 18.51
N ARG A 593 -17.27 13.66 18.76
CA ARG A 593 -15.96 13.72 18.10
C ARG A 593 -16.14 13.57 16.58
N PRO A 594 -15.64 14.52 15.76
CA PRO A 594 -15.76 14.43 14.30
C PRO A 594 -15.07 13.17 13.75
N ARG A 595 -15.77 12.43 12.90
CA ARG A 595 -15.23 11.24 12.22
C ARG A 595 -14.61 11.64 10.88
N ILE A 596 -13.38 12.13 10.94
CA ILE A 596 -12.66 12.65 9.77
C ILE A 596 -12.01 11.52 8.98
N LEU A 597 -12.51 11.30 7.77
CA LEU A 597 -12.01 10.33 6.80
C LEU A 597 -10.88 10.93 5.97
N LYS A 598 -9.76 10.19 5.82
CA LYS A 598 -8.57 10.60 5.06
C LYS A 598 -8.02 12.00 5.39
N HIS A 599 -8.20 12.47 6.63
CA HIS A 599 -7.88 13.85 7.05
C HIS A 599 -8.57 14.96 6.23
N GLN A 600 -9.62 14.64 5.47
CA GLN A 600 -10.21 15.56 4.49
C GLN A 600 -11.71 15.75 4.70
N THR A 601 -12.45 14.67 4.96
CA THR A 601 -13.91 14.71 4.93
C THR A 601 -14.51 14.27 6.25
N ASP A 602 -15.35 15.11 6.85
CA ASP A 602 -16.17 14.73 7.99
C ASP A 602 -17.33 13.82 7.54
N TYR A 603 -17.31 12.56 7.99
CA TYR A 603 -18.33 11.55 7.69
C TYR A 603 -19.73 12.01 8.11
N ASP A 604 -19.86 12.56 9.32
CA ASP A 604 -21.15 12.96 9.87
C ASP A 604 -21.79 14.08 9.06
N VAL A 605 -20.99 15.01 8.54
CA VAL A 605 -21.46 16.10 7.69
C VAL A 605 -21.96 15.58 6.34
N ILE A 606 -21.23 14.67 5.68
CA ILE A 606 -21.64 14.16 4.37
C ILE A 606 -22.87 13.27 4.46
N MET A 607 -23.07 12.56 5.57
CA MET A 607 -24.24 11.70 5.78
C MET A 607 -25.49 12.50 6.20
N LYS A 608 -25.35 13.61 6.92
CA LYS A 608 -26.48 14.46 7.35
C LYS A 608 -27.13 15.29 6.24
N ARG A 609 -26.44 15.57 5.12
CA ARG A 609 -26.92 16.44 4.01
C ARG A 609 -28.23 15.99 3.32
N LYS A 610 -28.85 14.87 3.72
CA LYS A 610 -30.15 14.39 3.22
C LYS A 610 -31.30 14.35 4.23
N GLN A 611 -31.07 14.58 5.53
CA GLN A 611 -32.21 14.66 6.46
C GLN A 611 -33.00 15.97 6.32
N HIS A 612 -32.41 16.99 5.70
CA HIS A 612 -33.09 18.20 5.24
C HIS A 612 -32.67 18.52 3.80
N PRO A 613 -33.52 18.28 2.79
CA PRO A 613 -33.34 18.93 1.50
C PRO A 613 -33.39 20.44 1.73
N GLN A 614 -32.40 21.17 1.19
CA GLN A 614 -32.52 22.62 1.05
C GLN A 614 -33.83 22.92 0.30
N PRO A 615 -34.70 23.83 0.78
CA PRO A 615 -35.86 24.25 0.02
C PRO A 615 -35.36 25.06 -1.20
N GLY A 616 -35.13 24.38 -2.32
CA GLY A 616 -34.60 25.01 -3.53
C GLY A 616 -34.37 24.09 -4.73
N ASP A 617 -34.08 22.81 -4.53
CA ASP A 617 -33.80 21.90 -5.65
C ASP A 617 -35.10 21.28 -6.19
N ASN A 618 -35.84 22.10 -6.93
CA ASN A 618 -36.99 21.68 -7.73
C ASN A 618 -36.48 21.04 -9.05
N PRO A 619 -36.69 19.73 -9.31
CA PRO A 619 -36.31 19.13 -10.58
C PRO A 619 -37.39 19.43 -11.60
N SER A 620 -37.38 20.65 -12.13
CA SER A 620 -38.07 20.97 -13.36
C SER A 620 -37.14 21.74 -14.27
N ILE A 621 -37.17 21.37 -15.55
CA ILE A 621 -36.51 22.01 -16.69
C ILE A 621 -35.04 21.58 -16.90
N ARG A 622 -34.82 20.56 -17.74
CA ARG A 622 -34.44 20.76 -19.14
C ARG A 622 -34.53 19.44 -19.93
N GLN A 623 -35.19 19.57 -21.07
CA GLN A 623 -35.34 18.60 -22.16
C GLN A 623 -34.00 18.19 -22.76
#